data_AF-A0A9X0I729-F1
#
_entry.id   AF-A0A9X0I729-F1
#
_cell.length_a   1.000
_cell.length_b   1.000
_cell.length_c   1.000
_cell.angle_alpha   90.00
_cell.angle_beta   90.00
_cell.angle_gamma   90.00
#
_symmetry.space_group_name_H-M   'P 1'
#
loop_
_entity.id
_entity.type
_entity.pdbx_description
1 polymer ?
#
loop_
_entity_poly.entity_id
_entity_poly.type
_entity_poly.pdbx_seq_one_letter_code
_entity_poly.pdbx_strand_id
1 'polypeptide(L)'
;MSFILDHLDEIEATVPGLAGRLDRERVAVAGHSLGGHTAAMLLGTGTTDPADGSPVRLPDARIKAGVIIGAPGLADEQVNQAMLERYPVMGHTDFSTMTTPALVVAGDRDFNPMFSDRLSYRWDAYTAAPAPKTLLMLHDAEHLFGGISGYDAAETSDENPARVAVLRAMIWAYLRSQLYPTDPAWDRAVAAFDSGSVESK
;
A
#
# COMPACT_ATOMS: atom_id res chain seq x y z
N MET A 1 3.97 -6.95 -12.52
CA MET A 1 3.40 -7.83 -11.47
C MET A 1 2.46 -8.88 -12.04
N SER A 2 1.64 -8.56 -13.05
CA SER A 2 0.77 -9.55 -13.73
C SER A 2 1.53 -10.78 -14.21
N PHE A 3 2.79 -10.63 -14.67
CA PHE A 3 3.68 -11.75 -14.99
C PHE A 3 3.74 -12.83 -13.90
N ILE A 4 3.81 -12.48 -12.61
CA ILE A 4 3.84 -13.49 -11.54
C ILE A 4 2.51 -14.25 -11.48
N LEU A 5 1.39 -13.53 -11.60
CA LEU A 5 0.06 -14.13 -11.56
C LEU A 5 -0.28 -14.91 -12.84
N ASP A 6 0.34 -14.57 -13.97
CA ASP A 6 0.21 -15.28 -15.25
C ASP A 6 0.95 -16.62 -15.22
N HIS A 7 1.92 -16.77 -14.32
CA HIS A 7 2.81 -17.93 -14.20
C HIS A 7 2.59 -18.74 -12.91
N LEU A 8 1.42 -18.64 -12.27
CA LEU A 8 1.14 -19.40 -11.03
C LEU A 8 1.29 -20.92 -11.20
N ASP A 9 0.97 -21.46 -12.38
CA ASP A 9 1.12 -22.89 -12.67
C ASP A 9 2.59 -23.32 -12.69
N GLU A 10 3.47 -22.50 -13.26
CA GLU A 10 4.91 -22.71 -13.27
C GLU A 10 5.50 -22.63 -11.86
N ILE A 11 5.03 -21.68 -11.06
CA ILE A 11 5.42 -21.53 -9.66
C ILE A 11 4.99 -22.75 -8.83
N GLU A 12 3.74 -23.20 -8.96
CA GLU A 12 3.24 -24.39 -8.26
C GLU A 12 4.00 -25.67 -8.65
N ALA A 13 4.33 -25.82 -9.93
CA ALA A 13 5.08 -26.98 -10.41
C ALA A 13 6.54 -26.98 -9.93
N THR A 14 7.12 -25.80 -9.73
CA THR A 14 8.54 -25.64 -9.38
C THR A 14 8.81 -25.71 -7.88
N VAL A 15 7.90 -25.20 -7.03
CA VAL A 15 8.12 -25.10 -5.57
C VAL A 15 7.65 -26.38 -4.86
N PRO A 16 8.55 -27.17 -4.24
CA PRO A 16 8.16 -28.40 -3.56
C PRO A 16 7.14 -28.14 -2.45
N GLY A 17 6.04 -28.90 -2.48
CA GLY A 17 4.98 -28.81 -1.46
C GLY A 17 4.02 -27.63 -1.61
N LEU A 18 4.05 -26.90 -2.74
CA LEU A 18 3.11 -25.81 -3.05
C LEU A 18 1.91 -26.25 -3.90
N ALA A 19 2.07 -27.29 -4.72
CA ALA A 19 1.03 -27.77 -5.64
C ALA A 19 -0.34 -27.94 -4.95
N GLY A 20 -1.37 -27.30 -5.52
CA GLY A 20 -2.75 -27.36 -5.02
C GLY A 20 -3.02 -26.54 -3.74
N ARG A 21 -2.07 -25.74 -3.27
CA ARG A 21 -2.21 -24.92 -2.04
C ARG A 21 -2.42 -23.43 -2.31
N LEU A 22 -2.32 -22.98 -3.57
CA LEU A 22 -2.65 -21.61 -3.95
C LEU A 22 -4.16 -21.47 -4.15
N ASP A 23 -4.73 -20.44 -3.55
CA ASP A 23 -6.10 -20.02 -3.82
C ASP A 23 -6.08 -18.86 -4.83
N ARG A 24 -6.28 -19.19 -6.11
CA ARG A 24 -6.22 -18.24 -7.23
C ARG A 24 -7.35 -17.20 -7.19
N GLU A 25 -8.42 -17.46 -6.43
CA GLU A 25 -9.55 -16.54 -6.29
C GLU A 25 -9.33 -15.52 -5.16
N ARG A 26 -8.31 -15.72 -4.32
CA ARG A 26 -8.02 -14.91 -3.13
C ARG A 26 -6.63 -14.29 -3.20
N VAL A 27 -6.43 -13.41 -4.17
CA VAL A 27 -5.16 -12.70 -4.37
C VAL A 27 -5.21 -11.30 -3.77
N ALA A 28 -4.14 -10.89 -3.11
CA ALA A 28 -3.94 -9.52 -2.63
C ALA A 28 -2.56 -8.99 -3.04
N VAL A 29 -2.39 -7.67 -2.99
CA VAL A 29 -1.10 -7.01 -3.22
C VAL A 29 -0.77 -6.08 -2.05
N ALA A 30 0.49 -6.02 -1.65
CA ALA A 30 0.97 -5.09 -0.65
C ALA A 30 2.27 -4.45 -1.12
N GLY A 31 2.47 -3.18 -0.80
CA GLY A 31 3.72 -2.50 -1.11
C GLY A 31 3.98 -1.31 -0.20
N HIS A 32 5.27 -1.04 0.02
CA HIS A 32 5.76 0.10 0.79
C HIS A 32 6.40 1.15 -0.11
N SER A 33 6.20 2.42 0.21
CA SER A 33 6.78 3.57 -0.51
C SER A 33 6.48 3.48 -2.02
N LEU A 34 7.51 3.46 -2.88
CA LEU A 34 7.35 3.23 -4.33
C LEU A 34 6.64 1.90 -4.67
N GLY A 35 6.87 0.85 -3.87
CA GLY A 35 6.13 -0.40 -3.98
C GLY A 35 4.66 -0.22 -3.65
N GLY A 36 4.32 0.71 -2.75
CA GLY A 36 2.95 1.10 -2.44
C GLY A 36 2.28 1.82 -3.61
N HIS A 37 3.02 2.67 -4.35
CA HIS A 37 2.53 3.24 -5.60
C HIS A 37 2.26 2.15 -6.66
N THR A 38 3.17 1.18 -6.79
CA THR A 38 2.98 0.03 -7.69
C THR A 38 1.73 -0.79 -7.29
N ALA A 39 1.53 -1.04 -6.00
CA ALA A 39 0.33 -1.68 -5.48
C ALA A 39 -0.92 -0.86 -5.83
N ALA A 40 -0.88 0.46 -5.66
CA ALA A 40 -1.99 1.36 -5.99
C ALA A 40 -2.36 1.32 -7.48
N MET A 41 -1.38 1.25 -8.40
CA MET A 41 -1.62 1.09 -9.83
C MET A 41 -2.36 -0.22 -10.14
N LEU A 42 -1.94 -1.32 -9.53
CA LEU A 42 -2.59 -2.63 -9.67
C LEU A 42 -4.01 -2.66 -9.09
N LEU A 43 -4.29 -1.80 -8.11
CA LEU A 43 -5.60 -1.61 -7.50
C LEU A 43 -6.50 -0.63 -8.30
N GLY A 44 -5.99 -0.01 -9.36
CA GLY A 44 -6.75 0.83 -10.30
C GLY A 44 -6.40 2.32 -10.27
N THR A 45 -5.34 2.73 -9.60
CA THR A 45 -4.81 4.10 -9.72
C THR A 45 -4.37 4.34 -11.15
N GLY A 46 -4.78 5.48 -11.71
CA GLY A 46 -4.33 5.95 -13.01
C GLY A 46 -3.07 6.81 -12.90
N THR A 47 -2.36 6.92 -14.01
CA THR A 47 -1.34 7.95 -14.23
C THR A 47 -1.33 8.36 -15.70
N THR A 48 -0.43 9.26 -16.07
CA THR A 48 -0.17 9.65 -17.45
C THR A 48 1.27 9.29 -17.81
N ASP A 49 1.49 8.73 -18.99
CA ASP A 49 2.84 8.49 -19.51
C ASP A 49 3.53 9.85 -19.76
N PRO A 50 4.65 10.14 -19.08
CA PRO A 50 5.35 11.41 -19.23
C PRO A 50 5.99 11.60 -20.62
N ALA A 51 6.12 10.54 -21.43
CA ALA A 51 6.71 10.61 -22.76
C ALA A 51 5.73 11.17 -23.82
N ASP A 52 4.45 10.81 -23.74
CA ASP A 52 3.45 11.15 -24.77
C ASP A 52 2.12 11.70 -24.24
N GLY A 53 1.94 11.75 -22.92
CA GLY A 53 0.72 12.26 -22.29
C GLY A 53 -0.45 11.29 -22.34
N SER A 54 -0.24 10.03 -22.72
CA SER A 54 -1.30 9.03 -22.78
C SER A 54 -1.71 8.54 -21.39
N PRO A 55 -3.01 8.26 -21.14
CA PRO A 55 -3.45 7.72 -19.86
C PRO A 55 -2.98 6.28 -19.68
N VAL A 56 -2.39 5.97 -18.53
CA VAL A 56 -1.92 4.65 -18.14
C VAL A 56 -2.76 4.13 -16.98
N ARG A 57 -3.36 2.95 -17.16
CA ARG A 57 -4.06 2.21 -16.12
C ARG A 57 -3.73 0.73 -16.24
N LEU A 58 -3.30 0.12 -15.15
CA LEU A 58 -2.87 -1.27 -15.11
C LEU A 58 -3.56 -2.07 -13.98
N PRO A 59 -4.89 -1.99 -13.80
CA PRO A 59 -5.58 -2.79 -12.80
C PRO A 59 -5.47 -4.28 -13.14
N ASP A 60 -5.29 -5.12 -12.11
CA ASP A 60 -5.32 -6.58 -12.27
C ASP A 60 -6.54 -7.14 -11.52
N ALA A 61 -7.56 -7.57 -12.28
CA ALA A 61 -8.85 -8.02 -11.74
C ALA A 61 -8.78 -9.28 -10.85
N ARG A 62 -7.63 -9.97 -10.84
CA ARG A 62 -7.38 -11.10 -9.92
C ARG A 62 -7.15 -10.62 -8.49
N ILE A 63 -6.62 -9.41 -8.31
CA ILE A 63 -6.35 -8.81 -7.00
C ILE A 63 -7.67 -8.33 -6.38
N LYS A 64 -8.01 -8.87 -5.20
CA LYS A 64 -9.29 -8.61 -4.52
C LYS A 64 -9.20 -7.54 -3.43
N ALA A 65 -8.01 -7.32 -2.89
CA ALA A 65 -7.72 -6.27 -1.93
C ALA A 65 -6.22 -5.92 -1.95
N GLY A 66 -5.86 -4.78 -1.39
CA GLY A 66 -4.44 -4.47 -1.20
C GLY A 66 -4.10 -3.60 -0.02
N VAL A 67 -2.80 -3.40 0.17
CA VAL A 67 -2.20 -2.61 1.23
C VAL A 67 -1.19 -1.63 0.63
N ILE A 68 -1.36 -0.35 0.95
CA ILE A 68 -0.52 0.75 0.49
C ILE A 68 0.15 1.37 1.71
N ILE A 69 1.45 1.13 1.90
CA ILE A 69 2.19 1.57 3.09
C ILE A 69 3.07 2.76 2.73
N GLY A 70 2.81 3.95 3.31
CA GLY A 70 3.66 5.13 3.14
C GLY A 70 3.89 5.54 1.67
N ALA A 71 2.91 5.32 0.79
CA ALA A 71 3.10 5.56 -0.64
C ALA A 71 3.16 7.07 -0.98
N PRO A 72 3.77 7.42 -2.13
CA PRO A 72 3.57 8.72 -2.74
C PRO A 72 2.09 9.04 -2.99
N GLY A 73 1.69 10.28 -2.68
CA GLY A 73 0.36 10.83 -2.89
C GLY A 73 0.18 11.62 -4.20
N LEU A 74 -0.79 12.54 -4.20
CA LEU A 74 -1.13 13.39 -5.35
C LEU A 74 -0.07 14.47 -5.58
N ALA A 75 0.20 14.78 -6.85
CA ALA A 75 0.99 15.93 -7.22
C ALA A 75 0.15 17.22 -7.12
N ASP A 76 0.27 17.91 -6.00
CA ASP A 76 -0.31 19.24 -5.77
C ASP A 76 0.80 20.32 -5.69
N GLU A 77 0.42 21.55 -5.37
CA GLU A 77 1.34 22.69 -5.23
C GLU A 77 2.37 22.55 -4.08
N GLN A 78 2.14 21.62 -3.14
CA GLN A 78 3.03 21.31 -2.01
C GLN A 78 3.95 20.12 -2.33
N VAL A 79 3.91 19.58 -3.55
CA VAL A 79 4.85 18.57 -4.01
C VAL A 79 6.13 19.21 -4.54
N ASN A 80 7.27 18.65 -4.14
CA ASN A 80 8.59 19.20 -4.47
C ASN A 80 8.91 18.99 -5.96
N GLN A 81 9.33 20.05 -6.66
CA GLN A 81 9.69 19.98 -8.09
C GLN A 81 10.83 19.01 -8.37
N ALA A 82 11.83 18.92 -7.48
CA ALA A 82 12.94 17.98 -7.63
C ALA A 82 12.46 16.52 -7.62
N MET A 83 11.35 16.23 -6.93
CA MET A 83 10.71 14.91 -6.97
C MET A 83 10.11 14.64 -8.34
N LEU A 84 9.38 15.61 -8.91
CA LEU A 84 8.75 15.48 -10.23
C LEU A 84 9.78 15.36 -11.35
N GLU A 85 10.91 16.06 -11.26
CA GLU A 85 12.02 15.91 -12.20
C GLU A 85 12.63 14.50 -12.16
N ARG A 86 12.73 13.90 -10.96
CA ARG A 86 13.32 12.58 -10.76
C ARG A 86 12.35 11.43 -11.04
N TYR A 87 11.07 11.64 -10.77
CA TYR A 87 9.99 10.65 -10.92
C TYR A 87 8.78 11.27 -11.65
N PRO A 88 8.88 11.58 -12.95
CA PRO A 88 7.84 12.30 -13.68
C PRO A 88 6.46 11.63 -13.63
N VAL A 89 6.42 10.29 -13.57
CA VAL A 89 5.18 9.51 -13.45
C VAL A 89 4.36 9.86 -12.21
N MET A 90 4.99 10.35 -11.13
CA MET A 90 4.27 10.74 -9.91
C MET A 90 3.50 12.05 -10.07
N GLY A 91 3.90 12.89 -11.03
CA GLY A 91 3.25 14.16 -11.36
C GLY A 91 1.81 14.03 -11.86
N HIS A 92 1.38 12.81 -12.18
CA HIS A 92 0.11 12.54 -12.84
C HIS A 92 -0.73 11.48 -12.14
N THR A 93 -0.40 11.16 -10.88
CA THR A 93 -1.15 10.15 -10.10
C THR A 93 -2.63 10.55 -9.97
N ASP A 94 -3.53 9.65 -10.33
CA ASP A 94 -4.98 9.79 -10.25
C ASP A 94 -5.60 8.62 -9.46
N PHE A 95 -5.98 8.88 -8.21
CA PHE A 95 -6.63 7.89 -7.35
C PHE A 95 -8.13 7.72 -7.62
N SER A 96 -8.76 8.58 -8.44
CA SER A 96 -10.23 8.58 -8.62
C SER A 96 -10.78 7.28 -9.19
N THR A 97 -9.92 6.48 -9.82
CA THR A 97 -10.30 5.18 -10.42
C THR A 97 -9.83 3.96 -9.63
N MET A 98 -9.22 4.17 -8.47
CA MET A 98 -8.76 3.09 -7.59
C MET A 98 -9.93 2.49 -6.78
N THR A 99 -10.77 1.70 -7.44
CA THR A 99 -12.00 1.14 -6.86
C THR A 99 -11.78 -0.10 -6.00
N THR A 100 -10.65 -0.80 -6.16
CA THR A 100 -10.35 -2.02 -5.38
C THR A 100 -10.20 -1.70 -3.89
N PRO A 101 -10.75 -2.52 -2.96
CA PRO A 101 -10.57 -2.32 -1.52
C PRO A 101 -9.11 -2.21 -1.12
N ALA A 102 -8.77 -1.23 -0.28
CA ALA A 102 -7.40 -1.05 0.18
C ALA A 102 -7.29 -0.53 1.62
N LEU A 103 -6.29 -1.07 2.33
CA LEU A 103 -5.76 -0.51 3.56
C LEU A 103 -4.62 0.45 3.20
N VAL A 104 -4.80 1.73 3.51
CA VAL A 104 -3.78 2.76 3.39
C VAL A 104 -3.15 2.92 4.76
N VAL A 105 -1.84 2.70 4.86
CA VAL A 105 -1.09 2.80 6.11
C VAL A 105 -0.22 4.04 6.08
N ALA A 106 -0.38 4.90 7.07
CA ALA A 106 0.40 6.13 7.23
C ALA A 106 0.98 6.22 8.64
N GLY A 107 2.12 6.90 8.75
CA GLY A 107 2.72 7.28 10.03
C GLY A 107 2.58 8.78 10.23
N ASP A 108 2.25 9.22 11.44
CA ASP A 108 2.11 10.65 11.75
C ASP A 108 3.46 11.40 11.83
N ARG A 109 4.57 10.67 11.65
CA ARG A 109 5.92 11.23 11.48
C ARG A 109 6.56 10.83 10.13
N ASP A 110 5.81 10.25 9.19
CA ASP A 110 6.27 10.01 7.81
C ASP A 110 6.23 11.30 6.98
N PHE A 111 6.99 12.30 7.44
CA PHE A 111 7.20 13.55 6.75
C PHE A 111 8.51 13.49 5.96
N ASN A 112 8.46 13.76 4.65
CA ASN A 112 9.65 13.81 3.82
C ASN A 112 9.60 15.02 2.86
N PRO A 113 10.35 16.10 3.14
CA PRO A 113 10.33 17.32 2.33
C PRO A 113 10.98 17.13 0.94
N MET A 114 11.66 16.00 0.70
CA MET A 114 12.11 15.64 -0.64
C MET A 114 10.96 15.24 -1.55
N PHE A 115 9.80 14.85 -1.00
CA PHE A 115 8.60 14.48 -1.76
C PHE A 115 7.53 15.56 -1.69
N SER A 116 7.16 15.99 -0.48
CA SER A 116 6.10 16.99 -0.27
C SER A 116 6.25 17.67 1.08
N ASP A 117 5.84 18.94 1.13
CA ASP A 117 5.73 19.71 2.37
C ASP A 117 4.46 19.39 3.17
N ARG A 118 3.67 18.41 2.72
CA ARG A 118 2.43 17.97 3.35
C ARG A 118 2.59 16.61 4.00
N LEU A 119 2.41 16.53 5.33
CA LEU A 119 2.36 15.24 6.05
C LEU A 119 1.27 14.32 5.50
N SER A 120 0.12 14.88 5.10
CA SER A 120 -1.00 14.12 4.56
C SER A 120 -0.80 13.47 3.20
N TYR A 121 0.31 13.79 2.53
CA TYR A 121 0.69 13.18 1.26
C TYR A 121 0.67 11.64 1.30
N ARG A 122 1.05 11.04 2.43
CA ARG A 122 1.14 9.58 2.59
C ARG A 122 -0.19 8.85 2.66
N TRP A 123 -1.30 9.57 2.85
CA TRP A 123 -2.65 8.99 2.88
C TRP A 123 -3.60 9.58 1.83
N ASP A 124 -3.08 10.21 0.80
CA ASP A 124 -3.90 10.70 -0.31
C ASP A 124 -4.68 9.59 -1.01
N ALA A 125 -4.13 8.37 -1.08
CA ALA A 125 -4.85 7.21 -1.59
C ALA A 125 -6.15 6.96 -0.78
N TYR A 126 -6.14 7.20 0.53
CA TYR A 126 -7.35 7.12 1.35
C TYR A 126 -8.26 8.31 1.08
N THR A 127 -7.74 9.53 1.00
CA THR A 127 -8.57 10.74 0.83
C THR A 127 -9.24 10.78 -0.55
N ALA A 128 -8.49 10.53 -1.63
CA ALA A 128 -8.91 10.80 -3.00
C ALA A 128 -9.53 9.60 -3.73
N ALA A 129 -9.23 8.36 -3.32
CA ALA A 129 -9.83 7.19 -3.98
C ALA A 129 -11.29 6.98 -3.58
N PRO A 130 -12.14 6.38 -4.43
CA PRO A 130 -13.49 5.99 -4.04
C PRO A 130 -13.48 4.87 -2.99
N ALA A 131 -14.56 4.80 -2.20
CA ALA A 131 -14.82 3.69 -1.28
C ALA A 131 -14.84 2.32 -2.01
N PRO A 132 -14.52 1.20 -1.34
CA PRO A 132 -14.13 1.13 0.07
C PRO A 132 -12.63 1.40 0.29
N LYS A 133 -12.30 2.20 1.31
CA LYS A 133 -10.91 2.44 1.76
C LYS A 133 -10.85 2.50 3.28
N THR A 134 -9.75 2.01 3.84
CA THR A 134 -9.48 2.12 5.28
C THR A 134 -8.11 2.77 5.48
N LEU A 135 -8.03 3.78 6.33
CA LEU A 135 -6.79 4.38 6.81
C LEU A 135 -6.40 3.73 8.13
N LEU A 136 -5.17 3.24 8.22
CA LEU A 136 -4.50 2.89 9.46
C LEU A 136 -3.40 3.93 9.71
N MET A 137 -3.61 4.79 10.71
CA MET A 137 -2.60 5.73 11.18
C MET A 137 -1.81 5.09 12.31
N LEU A 138 -0.48 5.07 12.23
CA LEU A 138 0.41 4.63 13.30
C LEU A 138 1.07 5.84 13.97
N HIS A 139 0.92 5.93 15.29
CA HIS A 139 1.54 6.99 16.06
C HIS A 139 3.07 6.81 16.19
N ASP A 140 3.76 7.95 16.15
CA ASP A 140 5.20 8.09 16.21
C ASP A 140 5.96 7.31 15.12
N ALA A 141 5.27 6.89 14.06
CA ALA A 141 5.85 6.11 12.98
C ALA A 141 6.44 7.01 11.89
N GLU A 142 7.72 6.80 11.58
CA GLU A 142 8.38 7.44 10.45
C GLU A 142 8.25 6.57 9.20
N HIS A 143 8.92 6.95 8.10
CA HIS A 143 8.74 6.32 6.79
C HIS A 143 9.03 4.82 6.76
N LEU A 144 9.88 4.32 7.67
CA LEU A 144 10.28 2.91 7.75
C LEU A 144 9.48 2.14 8.82
N PHE A 145 8.50 2.78 9.45
CA PHE A 145 7.52 2.14 10.35
C PHE A 145 8.16 1.22 11.40
N GLY A 146 9.27 1.63 11.99
CA GLY A 146 9.97 0.85 13.01
C GLY A 146 10.97 -0.19 12.47
N GLY A 147 11.32 -0.13 11.18
CA GLY A 147 12.33 -1.00 10.58
C GLY A 147 11.75 -2.13 9.73
N ILE A 148 10.72 -1.85 8.94
CA ILE A 148 10.08 -2.84 8.07
C ILE A 148 11.02 -3.45 7.02
N SER A 149 12.16 -2.80 6.73
CA SER A 149 13.19 -3.30 5.82
C SER A 149 14.10 -4.36 6.45
N GLY A 150 14.10 -4.48 7.78
CA GLY A 150 14.88 -5.48 8.51
C GLY A 150 15.58 -4.90 9.73
N TYR A 151 16.19 -5.79 10.52
CA TYR A 151 17.00 -5.42 11.68
C TYR A 151 18.28 -4.70 11.28
N ASP A 152 18.70 -3.73 12.08
CA ASP A 152 19.92 -2.94 11.89
C ASP A 152 20.03 -2.26 10.51
N ALA A 153 18.89 -2.09 9.82
CA ALA A 153 18.86 -1.42 8.53
C ALA A 153 19.16 0.07 8.75
N ALA A 154 20.30 0.53 8.24
CA ALA A 154 20.80 1.90 8.44
C ALA A 154 19.85 3.00 7.94
N GLU A 155 18.90 2.65 7.08
CA GLU A 155 17.83 3.52 6.59
C GLU A 155 16.69 3.75 7.61
N THR A 156 16.67 3.01 8.73
CA THR A 156 15.67 3.14 9.80
C THR A 156 16.17 4.06 10.90
N SER A 157 15.53 5.22 11.05
CA SER A 157 15.77 6.17 12.15
C SER A 157 14.88 5.92 13.37
N ASP A 158 13.79 5.18 13.21
CA ASP A 158 12.73 5.00 14.22
C ASP A 158 12.57 3.56 14.70
N GLU A 159 13.67 2.78 14.76
CA GLU A 159 13.62 1.34 15.00
C GLU A 159 12.72 0.96 16.19
N ASN A 160 11.74 0.12 15.90
CA ASN A 160 10.74 -0.31 16.86
C ASN A 160 10.13 -1.65 16.41
N PRO A 161 10.71 -2.79 16.84
CA PRO A 161 10.21 -4.11 16.49
C PRO A 161 8.75 -4.37 16.91
N ALA A 162 8.28 -3.73 17.99
CA ALA A 162 6.89 -3.84 18.42
C ALA A 162 5.94 -3.18 17.42
N ARG A 163 6.31 -2.02 16.86
CA ARG A 163 5.57 -1.36 15.77
C ARG A 163 5.50 -2.23 14.53
N VAL A 164 6.61 -2.85 14.13
CA VAL A 164 6.63 -3.79 12.99
C VAL A 164 5.71 -4.97 13.24
N ALA A 165 5.66 -5.50 14.47
CA ALA A 165 4.75 -6.58 14.85
C ALA A 165 3.27 -6.16 14.77
N VAL A 166 2.93 -4.96 15.24
CA VAL A 166 1.58 -4.39 15.14
C VAL A 166 1.19 -4.18 13.69
N LEU A 167 2.06 -3.56 12.88
CA LEU A 167 1.83 -3.33 11.45
C LEU A 167 1.54 -4.66 10.73
N ARG A 168 2.36 -5.69 10.98
CA ARG A 168 2.16 -7.03 10.41
C ARG A 168 0.81 -7.63 10.83
N ALA A 169 0.43 -7.51 12.09
CA ALA A 169 -0.83 -8.06 12.59
C ALA A 169 -2.05 -7.37 11.96
N MET A 170 -2.02 -6.03 11.86
CA MET A 170 -3.10 -5.26 11.24
C MET A 170 -3.25 -5.56 9.75
N ILE A 171 -2.13 -5.64 9.01
CA ILE A 171 -2.12 -6.00 7.59
C ILE A 171 -2.70 -7.41 7.39
N TRP A 172 -2.24 -8.38 8.19
CA TRP A 172 -2.74 -9.74 8.11
C TRP A 172 -4.24 -9.81 8.39
N ALA A 173 -4.71 -9.15 9.45
CA ALA A 173 -6.11 -9.15 9.84
C ALA A 173 -7.01 -8.52 8.77
N TYR A 174 -6.59 -7.38 8.21
CA TYR A 174 -7.29 -6.72 7.11
C TYR A 174 -7.39 -7.64 5.89
N LEU A 175 -6.27 -8.16 5.40
CA LEU A 175 -6.25 -9.02 4.22
C LEU A 175 -7.04 -10.31 4.46
N ARG A 176 -6.96 -10.89 5.66
CA ARG A 176 -7.70 -12.08 6.02
C ARG A 176 -9.21 -11.85 5.90
N SER A 177 -9.74 -10.79 6.50
CA SER A 177 -11.17 -10.49 6.43
C SER A 177 -11.63 -10.04 5.02
N GLN A 178 -10.78 -9.37 4.24
CA GLN A 178 -11.10 -9.03 2.84
C GLN A 178 -11.18 -10.26 1.94
N LEU A 179 -10.26 -11.22 2.10
CA LEU A 179 -10.21 -12.44 1.29
C LEU A 179 -11.15 -13.55 1.80
N TYR A 180 -11.52 -13.49 3.08
CA TYR A 180 -12.42 -14.42 3.76
C TYR A 180 -13.49 -13.62 4.51
N PRO A 181 -14.59 -13.21 3.84
CA PRO A 181 -15.55 -12.23 4.38
C PRO A 181 -16.23 -12.59 5.71
N THR A 182 -16.24 -13.86 6.10
CA THR A 182 -16.81 -14.33 7.38
C THR A 182 -15.78 -14.36 8.52
N ASP A 183 -14.51 -14.08 8.23
CA ASP A 183 -13.44 -14.12 9.21
C ASP A 183 -13.39 -12.80 10.02
N PRO A 184 -13.55 -12.83 11.35
CA PRO A 184 -13.62 -11.63 12.19
C PRO A 184 -12.25 -11.06 12.58
N ALA A 185 -11.16 -11.48 11.91
CA ALA A 185 -9.81 -11.06 12.23
C ALA A 185 -9.64 -9.53 12.28
N TRP A 186 -10.17 -8.81 11.29
CA TRP A 186 -10.08 -7.35 11.22
C TRP A 186 -10.78 -6.66 12.40
N ASP A 187 -12.03 -7.01 12.67
CA ASP A 187 -12.80 -6.40 13.78
C ASP A 187 -12.10 -6.62 15.13
N ARG A 188 -11.54 -7.81 15.36
CA ARG A 188 -10.78 -8.12 16.58
C ARG A 188 -9.48 -7.33 16.65
N ALA A 189 -8.78 -7.17 15.53
CA ALA A 189 -7.55 -6.40 15.47
C ALA A 189 -7.80 -4.92 15.75
N VAL A 190 -8.83 -4.32 15.13
CA VAL A 190 -9.24 -2.93 15.39
C VAL A 190 -9.64 -2.73 16.84
N ALA A 191 -10.41 -3.66 17.44
CA ALA A 191 -10.81 -3.56 18.85
C ALA A 191 -9.64 -3.64 19.83
N ALA A 192 -8.53 -4.27 19.44
CA ALA A 192 -7.32 -4.40 20.26
C ALA A 192 -6.24 -3.37 19.93
N PHE A 193 -6.43 -2.56 18.89
CA PHE A 193 -5.43 -1.60 18.41
C PHE A 193 -5.45 -0.32 19.23
N ASP A 194 -4.30 0.03 19.81
CA ASP A 194 -4.12 1.18 20.72
C ASP A 194 -2.97 2.11 20.29
N SER A 195 -2.29 1.79 19.20
CA SER A 195 -1.06 2.45 18.76
C SER A 195 -1.29 3.49 17.65
N GLY A 196 -2.52 4.00 17.53
CA GLY A 196 -2.96 4.76 16.36
C GLY A 196 -4.45 4.98 16.24
N SER A 197 -4.91 5.24 15.02
CA SER A 197 -6.32 5.30 14.65
C SER A 197 -6.64 4.47 13.40
N VAL A 198 -7.91 4.12 13.26
CA VAL A 198 -8.46 3.43 12.09
C VAL A 198 -9.70 4.17 11.62
N GLU A 199 -9.76 4.49 10.33
CA GLU A 199 -10.91 5.17 9.70
C GLU A 199 -11.30 4.45 8.41
N SER A 200 -12.59 4.24 8.18
CA SER A 200 -13.09 3.58 6.97
C SER A 200 -14.11 4.45 6.24
N LYS A 201 -14.10 4.37 4.91
CA LYS A 201 -15.08 5.00 4.01
C LYS A 201 -15.53 4.05 2.91
#